data_AF-A0A433TKC7-F1
#
_entry.id   AF-A0A433TKC7-F1
#
_cell.length_a   1.000
_cell.length_b   1.000
_cell.length_c   1.000
_cell.angle_alpha   90.00
_cell.angle_beta   90.00
_cell.angle_gamma   90.00
#
_symmetry.space_group_name_H-M   'P 1'
#
loop_
_entity.id
_entity.type
_entity.pdbx_description
1 polymer ?
#
loop_
_entity_poly.entity_id
_entity_poly.type
_entity_poly.pdbx_seq_one_letter_code
_entity_poly.pdbx_strand_id
1 'polypeptide(L)' 'LCGTFIPLCFACKVSKDMGESACVPCLVPWDLLVLRTKWRTQHNIQGSILGDCACVCCCSRCVLCQLAREVKMAK' A
#
# COMPACT_ATOMS: atom_id res chain seq x y z
N LEU A 1 7.41 6.96 -13.59
CA LEU A 1 8.12 7.86 -12.66
C LEU A 1 7.21 8.87 -11.91
N CYS A 2 5.87 8.73 -11.90
CA CYS A 2 4.97 9.66 -11.17
C CYS A 2 4.74 9.34 -9.68
N GLY A 3 5.26 8.21 -9.18
CA GLY A 3 5.06 7.80 -7.78
C GLY A 3 5.91 8.58 -6.76
N THR A 4 6.79 9.49 -7.19
CA THR A 4 7.72 10.26 -6.35
C THR A 4 7.23 11.65 -5.96
N PHE A 5 6.42 12.30 -6.78
CA PHE A 5 6.04 13.70 -6.54
C PHE A 5 4.78 13.87 -5.68
N ILE A 6 3.85 12.88 -5.64
CA ILE A 6 2.65 12.95 -4.77
C ILE A 6 2.31 11.55 -4.21
N PRO A 7 2.91 11.12 -3.09
CA PRO A 7 2.67 9.79 -2.52
C PRO A 7 1.22 9.60 -2.07
N LEU A 8 0.56 10.66 -1.58
CA LEU A 8 -0.82 10.59 -1.11
C LEU A 8 -1.81 10.29 -2.24
N CYS A 9 -1.79 11.06 -3.33
CA CYS A 9 -2.65 10.80 -4.49
C CYS A 9 -2.41 9.40 -5.09
N PHE A 10 -1.17 8.93 -5.06
CA PHE A 10 -0.84 7.59 -5.52
C PHE A 10 -1.38 6.51 -4.57
N ALA A 11 -1.27 6.70 -3.26
CA ALA A 11 -1.90 5.83 -2.26
C ALA A 11 -3.44 5.83 -2.37
N CYS A 12 -4.06 6.99 -2.66
CA CYS A 12 -5.51 7.09 -2.89
C CYS A 12 -5.93 6.26 -4.10
N LYS A 13 -5.11 6.26 -5.16
CA LYS A 13 -5.35 5.45 -6.36
C LYS A 13 -5.22 3.97 -6.06
N VAL A 14 -4.16 3.55 -5.35
CA VAL A 14 -3.97 2.15 -4.93
C VAL A 14 -5.11 1.68 -4.04
N SER A 15 -5.50 2.49 -3.07
CA SER A 15 -6.64 2.22 -2.18
C SER A 15 -7.93 2.01 -2.99
N LYS A 16 -8.20 2.89 -3.95
CA LYS A 16 -9.36 2.78 -4.84
C LYS A 16 -9.30 1.54 -5.75
N ASP A 17 -8.12 1.18 -6.25
CA ASP A 17 -7.90 -0.04 -7.03
C ASP A 17 -8.06 -1.31 -6.17
N MET A 18 -7.82 -1.23 -4.85
CA MET A 18 -8.10 -2.29 -3.87
C MET A 18 -9.57 -2.32 -3.37
N GLY A 19 -10.44 -1.49 -3.95
CA GLY A 19 -11.85 -1.37 -3.58
C GLY A 19 -12.11 -0.60 -2.27
N GLU A 20 -11.10 0.10 -1.75
CA GLU A 20 -11.22 0.95 -0.55
C GLU A 20 -11.54 2.40 -0.90
N SER A 21 -11.97 3.17 0.11
CA SER A 21 -12.22 4.60 -0.08
C SER A 21 -10.92 5.37 -0.31
N ALA A 22 -10.92 6.31 -1.25
CA ALA A 22 -9.76 7.15 -1.56
C ALA A 22 -9.29 8.01 -0.36
N CYS A 23 -10.07 8.09 0.71
CA CYS A 23 -9.75 8.82 1.92
C CYS A 23 -8.93 8.00 2.93
N VAL A 24 -8.81 6.67 2.75
CA VAL A 24 -8.02 5.80 3.66
C VAL A 24 -6.60 6.33 3.87
N PRO A 25 -5.84 6.73 2.83
CA PRO A 25 -4.49 7.29 3.01
C PRO A 25 -4.40 8.60 3.76
N CYS A 26 -5.52 9.33 3.85
CA CYS A 26 -5.57 10.64 4.50
C CYS A 26 -6.09 10.55 5.95
N LEU A 27 -6.98 9.60 6.21
CA LEU A 27 -7.69 9.47 7.49
C LEU A 27 -7.08 8.39 8.39
N VAL A 28 -6.37 7.42 7.82
CA VAL A 28 -5.83 6.28 8.56
C VAL A 28 -4.34 6.48 8.77
N PRO A 29 -3.85 6.57 10.02
CA PRO A 29 -2.42 6.53 10.28
C PRO A 29 -1.87 5.17 9.85
N TRP A 30 -0.66 5.16 9.28
CA TRP A 30 -0.04 3.91 8.81
C TRP A 30 -0.85 3.19 7.71
N ASP A 31 -1.63 3.95 6.95
CA ASP A 31 -2.40 3.51 5.78
C ASP A 31 -1.65 2.52 4.89
N LEU A 32 -0.36 2.77 4.63
CA LEU A 32 0.46 1.93 3.78
C LEU A 32 0.68 0.52 4.35
N LEU A 33 0.88 0.42 5.68
CA LEU A 33 0.97 -0.88 6.35
C LEU A 33 -0.38 -1.59 6.27
N VAL A 34 -1.47 -0.88 6.54
CA VAL A 34 -2.83 -1.44 6.51
C VAL A 34 -3.14 -1.99 5.12
N LEU A 35 -2.90 -1.20 4.07
CA LEU A 35 -3.11 -1.62 2.68
C LEU A 35 -2.21 -2.81 2.31
N ARG A 36 -0.94 -2.80 2.73
CA ARG A 36 -0.02 -3.91 2.47
C ARG A 36 -0.45 -5.19 3.19
N THR A 37 -0.76 -5.12 4.48
CA THR A 37 -1.20 -6.27 5.27
C THR A 37 -2.53 -6.80 4.73
N LYS A 38 -3.50 -5.93 4.42
CA LYS A 38 -4.75 -6.31 3.75
C LYS A 38 -4.46 -7.08 2.47
N TRP A 39 -3.60 -6.56 1.59
CA TRP A 39 -3.25 -7.21 0.32
C TRP A 39 -2.69 -8.62 0.54
N ARG A 40 -1.74 -8.77 1.46
CA ARG A 40 -1.14 -10.08 1.80
C ARG A 40 -2.18 -11.05 2.36
N THR A 41 -3.07 -10.58 3.23
CA THR A 41 -4.15 -11.40 3.80
C THR A 41 -5.13 -11.86 2.73
N GLN A 42 -5.54 -10.97 1.82
CA GLN A 42 -6.44 -11.32 0.71
C GLN A 42 -5.84 -12.37 -0.23
N HIS A 43 -4.54 -12.28 -0.50
CA HIS A 43 -3.83 -13.20 -1.38
C HIS A 43 -3.16 -14.38 -0.65
N ASN A 44 -3.46 -14.61 0.64
CA ASN A 44 -2.86 -15.67 1.47
C ASN A 44 -1.32 -15.70 1.41
N ILE A 45 -0.67 -14.54 1.30
CA ILE A 45 0.79 -14.44 1.21
C ILE A 45 1.37 -14.44 2.62
N GLN A 46 2.13 -15.49 2.96
CA GLN A 46 2.75 -15.65 4.28
C GLN A 46 3.75 -14.50 4.58
N GLY A 47 3.56 -13.79 5.69
CA GLY A 47 4.45 -12.71 6.13
C GLY A 47 4.17 -12.28 7.57
N SER A 48 4.91 -11.28 8.05
CA SER A 48 4.82 -10.79 9.42
C SER A 48 4.52 -9.30 9.45
N ILE A 49 3.56 -8.87 10.28
CA ILE A 49 3.19 -7.45 10.45
C ILE A 49 4.40 -6.61 10.85
N LEU A 50 5.28 -7.15 11.72
CA LEU A 50 6.50 -6.47 12.14
C LEU A 50 7.47 -6.26 10.97
N GLY A 51 7.57 -7.24 10.07
CA GLY A 51 8.40 -7.14 8.86
C GLY A 51 7.83 -6.12 7.87
N ASP A 52 6.51 -6.10 7.70
CA ASP A 52 5.84 -5.10 6.86
C ASP A 52 6.00 -3.69 7.44
N CYS A 53 5.90 -3.54 8.77
CA CYS A 53 6.15 -2.28 9.47
C CYS A 53 7.59 -1.81 9.25
N ALA A 54 8.58 -2.70 9.44
CA ALA A 54 9.98 -2.38 9.19
C ALA A 54 10.23 -1.96 7.72
N CYS A 55 9.61 -2.63 6.74
CA CYS A 55 9.72 -2.24 5.34
C CYS A 55 9.09 -0.87 5.05
N VAL A 56 7.91 -0.59 5.62
CA VAL A 56 7.23 0.70 5.50
C VAL A 56 8.05 1.83 6.14
N CYS A 57 8.63 1.59 7.32
CA CYS A 57 9.51 2.54 8.00
C CYS A 57 10.81 2.80 7.23
N CYS A 58 11.40 1.74 6.64
CA CYS A 58 12.67 1.84 5.92
C CYS A 58 12.51 2.50 4.53
N CYS A 59 11.52 2.08 3.74
CA CYS A 59 11.22 2.70 2.44
C CYS A 59 9.72 2.64 2.09
N SER A 60 8.92 3.52 2.70
CA SER A 60 7.48 3.66 2.43
C SER A 60 7.18 3.84 0.93
N ARG A 61 7.99 4.64 0.22
CA ARG A 61 7.77 4.90 -1.20
C ARG A 61 8.04 3.66 -2.07
N CYS A 62 9.05 2.87 -1.73
CA CYS A 62 9.35 1.60 -2.42
C CYS A 62 8.20 0.62 -2.21
N VAL A 63 7.75 0.49 -0.96
CA VAL A 63 6.63 -0.38 -0.58
C VAL A 63 5.35 0.02 -1.30
N LEU A 64 5.05 1.32 -1.39
CA LEU A 64 3.89 1.82 -2.11
C LEU A 64 3.98 1.53 -3.62
N CYS A 65 5.15 1.75 -4.23
CA CYS A 65 5.36 1.42 -5.65
C CYS A 65 5.29 -0.10 -5.92
N GLN A 66 5.73 -0.92 -4.97
CA GLN A 66 5.61 -2.36 -5.05
C GLN A 66 4.14 -2.77 -4.97
N LEU A 67 3.44 -2.31 -3.93
CA LEU A 67 2.04 -2.62 -3.71
C LEU A 67 1.17 -2.18 -4.90
N ALA A 68 1.39 -0.97 -5.42
CA ALA A 68 0.68 -0.49 -6.61
C ALA A 68 0.90 -1.36 -7.85
N ARG A 69 2.10 -1.93 -8.01
CA ARG A 69 2.39 -2.86 -9.11
C ARG A 69 1.67 -4.18 -8.91
N GLU A 70 1.71 -4.73 -7.69
CA GLU A 70 1.02 -5.98 -7.37
C GLU A 70 -0.50 -5.85 -7.58
N VAL A 71 -1.10 -4.77 -7.07
CA VAL A 71 -2.53 -4.46 -7.25
C VAL A 71 -2.89 -4.30 -8.73
N LYS A 72 -2.04 -3.61 -9.51
CA LYS A 72 -2.27 -3.44 -10.95
C LYS A 72 -2.14 -4.75 -11.73
N MET A 73 -1.24 -5.65 -11.33
CA MET A 73 -1.03 -6.94 -12.01
C MET A 73 -2.12 -7.97 -11.70
N ALA A 74 -2.77 -7.84 -10.54
CA ALA A 74 -3.85 -8.72 -10.10
C ALA A 74 -5.24 -8.30 -10.62
N LYS A 75 -5.32 -7.16 -11.33
CA LYS A 75 -6.52 -6.66 -12.01
C LYS A 75 -6.45 -6.96 -13.50
#